data_AF-A0A2P8ATJ7-F1
#
_entry.id   AF-A0A2P8ATJ7-F1
#
_cell.length_a   1.000
_cell.length_b   1.000
_cell.length_c   1.000
_cell.angle_alpha   90.00
_cell.angle_beta   90.00
_cell.angle_gamma   90.00
#
_symmetry.space_group_name_H-M   'P 1'
#
loop_
_entity.id
_entity.type
_entity.pdbx_description
1 polymer ?
#
loop_
_entity_poly.entity_id
_entity_poly.type
_entity_poly.pdbx_seq_one_letter_code
_entity_poly.pdbx_strand_id
1 'polypeptide(L)'
;MRPEPAPAARSPLVVGYYGMDNVGDNAFCVVVDWALRAYWGSAAPVFAAPPLVDLPGDRTGMDPRWYVRGGVTGRAGTLLNKAALLRRSSMVVFGGGSVFREMGPLSEKKLFSFFSRVSGHPMAALGVSVGPFLSPVAERRLLDVLRRIDFIGVRDLASADILRGAGHPGLLVPAGDLAGLLPEALGEPVPARTPRRTRRARLGVTLLGVDYEAGDEESRRREDVLIEGVRALVLKEPVDVTVFVFNTHPVHGDERVSQRLRAAVEGLCDVRVVTARDGVRACWDEMKRCDLGLHMRLHGAVFAYLAGVPFTLVPYQKKCDDFLDEIAQPASLRLGRVPRDPAEVTRILTAMLTDDAVPGLSRVAFADRARLNFTRAPWALGAEPSPR
;
A
#
# COMPACT_ATOMS: atom_id res chain seq x y z
N MET A 1 28.05 3.37 -20.72
CA MET A 1 26.66 3.39 -21.22
C MET A 1 25.77 2.72 -20.18
N ARG A 2 24.60 3.29 -19.84
CA ARG A 2 23.61 2.53 -19.06
C ARG A 2 23.06 1.41 -19.96
N PRO A 3 22.84 0.19 -19.44
CA PRO A 3 22.24 -0.89 -20.24
C PRO A 3 20.89 -0.43 -20.81
N GLU A 4 20.64 -0.74 -22.08
CA GLU A 4 19.35 -0.41 -22.72
C GLU A 4 18.24 -1.29 -22.13
N PRO A 5 17.02 -0.74 -21.95
CA PRO A 5 15.90 -1.53 -21.48
C PRO A 5 15.52 -2.61 -22.48
N ALA A 6 15.06 -3.77 -21.99
CA ALA A 6 14.43 -4.75 -22.86
C ALA A 6 13.26 -4.10 -23.61
N PRO A 7 13.05 -4.39 -24.92
CA PRO A 7 11.99 -3.75 -25.71
C PRO A 7 10.59 -3.84 -25.06
N ALA A 8 10.31 -4.95 -24.39
CA ALA A 8 9.08 -5.18 -23.64
C ALA A 8 8.87 -4.20 -22.46
N ALA A 9 9.94 -3.77 -21.79
CA ALA A 9 9.88 -2.92 -20.60
C ALA A 9 10.04 -1.42 -20.90
N ARG A 10 10.12 -1.01 -22.17
CA ARG A 10 10.37 0.38 -22.55
C ARG A 10 9.25 1.33 -22.14
N SER A 11 8.00 0.93 -22.33
CA SER A 11 6.80 1.74 -22.07
C SER A 11 5.70 0.94 -21.36
N PRO A 12 5.88 0.64 -20.05
CA PRO A 12 4.89 -0.10 -19.28
C PRO A 12 3.62 0.71 -19.03
N LEU A 13 2.45 0.08 -19.23
CA LEU A 13 1.18 0.57 -18.67
C LEU A 13 0.95 -0.08 -17.31
N VAL A 14 0.97 0.74 -16.27
CA VAL A 14 0.75 0.31 -14.88
C VAL A 14 -0.72 0.45 -14.52
N VAL A 15 -1.30 -0.61 -13.97
CA VAL A 15 -2.70 -0.69 -13.58
C VAL A 15 -2.80 -1.12 -12.13
N GLY A 16 -3.71 -0.46 -11.40
CA GLY A 16 -3.97 -0.72 -9.98
C GLY A 16 -5.19 0.07 -9.52
N TYR A 17 -5.41 0.10 -8.20
CA TYR A 17 -6.49 0.85 -7.57
C TYR A 17 -6.02 2.28 -7.24
N TYR A 18 -5.72 3.06 -8.28
CA TYR A 18 -5.12 4.39 -8.14
C TYR A 18 -6.14 5.50 -8.32
N GLY A 19 -5.94 6.64 -7.67
CA GLY A 19 -6.85 7.79 -7.78
C GLY A 19 -8.09 7.70 -6.87
N MET A 20 -7.96 6.97 -5.76
CA MET A 20 -9.00 6.79 -4.74
C MET A 20 -8.67 7.56 -3.45
N ASP A 21 -7.88 8.65 -3.59
CA ASP A 21 -7.45 9.53 -2.51
C ASP A 21 -6.80 8.80 -1.33
N ASN A 22 -6.00 7.76 -1.61
CA ASN A 22 -5.39 6.89 -0.61
C ASN A 22 -3.86 6.93 -0.67
N VAL A 23 -3.21 7.38 0.41
CA VAL A 23 -1.75 7.49 0.53
C VAL A 23 -1.06 6.15 0.31
N GLY A 24 -1.64 5.06 0.82
CA GLY A 24 -1.05 3.73 0.72
C GLY A 24 -0.95 3.25 -0.73
N ASP A 25 -2.05 3.36 -1.49
CA ASP A 25 -2.06 2.98 -2.91
C ASP A 25 -1.23 3.95 -3.76
N ASN A 26 -1.22 5.25 -3.42
CA ASN A 26 -0.36 6.23 -4.08
C ASN A 26 1.13 5.96 -3.83
N ALA A 27 1.51 5.42 -2.68
CA ALA A 27 2.90 5.04 -2.41
C ALA A 27 3.38 3.95 -3.38
N PHE A 28 2.50 3.06 -3.82
CA PHE A 28 2.84 2.11 -4.89
C PHE A 28 3.12 2.79 -6.21
N CYS A 29 2.38 3.85 -6.56
CA CYS A 29 2.66 4.63 -7.77
C CYS A 29 4.07 5.25 -7.74
N VAL A 30 4.44 5.86 -6.62
CA VAL A 30 5.78 6.44 -6.41
C VAL A 30 6.87 5.37 -6.53
N VAL A 31 6.69 4.24 -5.84
CA VAL A 31 7.65 3.13 -5.87
C VAL A 31 7.78 2.55 -7.27
N VAL A 32 6.66 2.22 -7.92
CA VAL A 32 6.67 1.56 -9.24
C VAL A 32 7.24 2.49 -10.31
N ASP A 33 6.89 3.78 -10.29
CA ASP A 33 7.45 4.75 -11.24
C ASP A 33 8.98 4.81 -11.13
N TRP A 34 9.50 4.92 -9.92
CA TRP A 34 10.94 4.93 -9.67
C TRP A 34 11.59 3.60 -10.02
N ALA A 35 11.04 2.48 -9.53
CA ALA A 35 11.64 1.17 -9.63
C ALA A 35 11.67 0.64 -11.08
N LEU A 36 10.64 0.89 -11.88
CA LEU A 36 10.66 0.53 -13.30
C LEU A 36 11.77 1.27 -14.06
N ARG A 37 11.97 2.56 -13.76
CA ARG A 37 13.06 3.35 -14.34
C ARG A 37 14.42 2.86 -13.86
N ALA A 38 14.55 2.56 -12.57
CA ALA A 38 15.80 2.16 -11.93
C ALA A 38 16.25 0.75 -12.32
N TYR A 39 15.32 -0.22 -12.31
CA TYR A 39 15.64 -1.63 -12.48
C TYR A 39 15.35 -2.18 -13.86
N TRP A 40 14.41 -1.62 -14.61
CA TRP A 40 14.08 -2.11 -15.97
C TRP A 40 14.50 -1.13 -17.06
N GLY A 41 15.02 0.05 -16.70
CA GLY A 41 15.41 1.09 -17.64
C GLY A 41 14.24 1.71 -18.40
N SER A 42 13.00 1.54 -17.91
CA SER A 42 11.80 2.05 -18.57
C SER A 42 11.93 3.56 -18.82
N ALA A 43 11.69 4.01 -20.04
CA ALA A 43 11.82 5.43 -20.38
C ALA A 43 10.68 6.24 -19.75
N ALA A 44 9.47 5.69 -19.81
CA ALA A 44 8.28 6.35 -19.35
C ALA A 44 7.16 5.38 -18.96
N PRO A 45 7.11 4.91 -17.70
CA PRO A 45 5.92 4.26 -17.17
C PRO A 45 4.71 5.21 -17.23
N VAL A 46 3.56 4.67 -17.59
CA VAL A 46 2.28 5.41 -17.57
C VAL A 46 1.30 4.64 -16.70
N PHE A 47 0.61 5.35 -15.83
CA PHE A 47 -0.37 4.81 -14.89
C PHE A 47 -1.78 5.02 -15.44
N ALA A 48 -2.59 3.96 -15.43
CA ALA A 48 -4.02 4.02 -15.69
C ALA A 48 -4.78 4.61 -14.49
N ALA A 49 -4.43 5.85 -14.13
CA ALA A 49 -4.95 6.61 -13.00
C ALA A 49 -5.34 8.03 -13.46
N PRO A 50 -6.28 8.70 -12.78
CA PRO A 50 -6.42 10.15 -12.90
C PRO A 50 -5.14 10.86 -12.39
N PRO A 51 -4.98 12.18 -12.59
CA PRO A 51 -3.87 12.94 -12.05
C PRO A 51 -3.68 12.68 -10.55
N LEU A 52 -2.44 12.36 -10.15
CA LEU A 52 -2.07 12.10 -8.77
C LEU A 52 -1.13 13.20 -8.30
N VAL A 53 -1.27 13.63 -7.04
CA VAL A 53 -0.36 14.61 -6.42
C VAL A 53 1.10 14.12 -6.40
N ASP A 54 1.29 12.80 -6.39
CA ASP A 54 2.56 12.12 -6.20
C ASP A 54 3.34 11.85 -7.49
N LEU A 55 2.71 12.04 -8.66
CA LEU A 55 3.32 11.77 -9.95
C LEU A 55 3.27 13.00 -10.86
N PRO A 56 4.28 13.17 -11.75
CA PRO A 56 4.19 14.12 -12.85
C PRO A 56 2.94 13.87 -13.72
N GLY A 57 2.30 14.91 -14.21
CA GLY A 57 1.02 14.80 -14.93
C GLY A 57 1.09 13.97 -16.22
N ASP A 58 2.25 13.86 -16.85
CA ASP A 58 2.50 13.02 -18.03
C ASP A 58 2.63 11.52 -17.71
N ARG A 59 2.69 11.16 -16.42
CA ARG A 59 2.68 9.77 -15.93
C ARG A 59 1.29 9.22 -15.72
N THR A 60 0.24 10.05 -15.76
CA THR A 60 -1.14 9.59 -15.55
C THR A 60 -1.94 9.71 -16.85
N GLY A 61 -2.56 8.60 -17.27
CA GLY A 61 -3.19 8.50 -18.60
C GLY A 61 -4.71 8.66 -18.62
N MET A 62 -5.39 8.58 -17.47
CA MET A 62 -6.86 8.60 -17.44
C MET A 62 -7.41 10.02 -17.38
N ASP A 63 -8.39 10.32 -18.23
CA ASP A 63 -9.13 11.58 -18.16
C ASP A 63 -10.10 11.56 -16.97
N PRO A 64 -10.01 12.53 -16.03
CA PRO A 64 -10.88 12.62 -14.85
C PRO A 64 -12.38 12.59 -15.16
N ARG A 65 -12.78 13.09 -16.34
CA ARG A 65 -14.19 13.17 -16.76
C ARG A 65 -14.85 11.80 -16.83
N TRP A 66 -14.09 10.77 -17.19
CA TRP A 66 -14.59 9.39 -17.27
C TRP A 66 -14.47 8.64 -15.95
N TYR A 67 -13.48 9.03 -15.13
CA TYR A 67 -13.22 8.43 -13.83
C TYR A 67 -14.28 8.82 -12.79
N VAL A 68 -14.75 10.08 -12.81
CA VAL A 68 -15.74 10.60 -11.86
C VAL A 68 -17.19 10.29 -12.29
N ARG A 69 -17.43 10.07 -13.59
CA ARG A 69 -18.77 9.75 -14.09
C ARG A 69 -19.12 8.29 -13.78
N GLY A 70 -19.97 8.07 -12.78
CA GLY A 70 -20.65 6.79 -12.59
C GLY A 70 -21.55 6.44 -13.79
N GLY A 71 -21.97 5.17 -13.87
CA GLY A 71 -22.91 4.70 -14.90
C GLY A 71 -22.28 4.18 -16.20
N VAL A 72 -23.13 3.89 -17.19
CA VAL A 72 -22.73 3.18 -18.42
C VAL A 72 -21.77 3.98 -19.31
N THR A 73 -22.02 5.30 -19.45
CA THR A 73 -21.21 6.19 -20.30
C THR A 73 -19.81 6.43 -19.74
N GLY A 74 -19.68 6.58 -18.41
CA GLY A 74 -18.38 6.68 -17.74
C GLY A 74 -17.56 5.39 -17.83
N ARG A 75 -18.22 4.22 -17.70
CA ARG A 75 -17.58 2.91 -17.91
C ARG A 75 -17.06 2.73 -19.34
N ALA A 76 -17.86 3.12 -20.33
CA ALA A 76 -17.46 3.06 -21.74
C ALA A 76 -16.26 3.99 -22.03
N GLY A 77 -16.30 5.23 -21.55
CA GLY A 77 -15.19 6.18 -21.68
C GLY A 77 -13.90 5.69 -21.00
N THR A 78 -14.02 5.12 -19.80
CA THR A 78 -12.90 4.51 -19.06
C THR A 78 -12.28 3.36 -19.86
N LEU A 79 -13.10 2.49 -20.44
CA LEU A 79 -12.63 1.36 -21.25
C LEU A 79 -11.92 1.81 -22.52
N LEU A 80 -12.47 2.79 -23.24
CA LEU A 80 -11.87 3.36 -24.45
C LEU A 80 -10.53 4.05 -24.16
N ASN A 81 -10.46 4.80 -23.06
CA ASN A 81 -9.21 5.43 -22.63
C ASN A 81 -8.16 4.37 -22.29
N LYS A 82 -8.51 3.33 -21.52
CA LYS A 82 -7.61 2.19 -21.23
C LYS A 82 -7.16 1.46 -22.50
N ALA A 83 -8.05 1.23 -23.47
CA ALA A 83 -7.68 0.63 -24.75
C ALA A 83 -6.69 1.50 -25.55
N ALA A 84 -6.87 2.83 -25.53
CA ALA A 84 -5.95 3.77 -26.15
C ALA A 84 -4.56 3.77 -25.48
N LEU A 85 -4.52 3.68 -24.15
CA LEU A 85 -3.29 3.52 -23.38
C LEU A 85 -2.58 2.20 -23.70
N LEU A 86 -3.31 1.08 -23.71
CA LEU A 86 -2.79 -0.24 -24.06
C LEU A 86 -2.15 -0.27 -25.45
N ARG A 87 -2.78 0.36 -26.44
CA ARG A 87 -2.24 0.42 -27.81
C ARG A 87 -0.86 1.10 -27.89
N ARG A 88 -0.51 1.93 -26.91
CA ARG A 88 0.76 2.67 -26.84
C ARG A 88 1.78 2.03 -25.90
N SER A 89 1.41 0.95 -25.19
CA SER A 89 2.28 0.29 -24.21
C SER A 89 2.98 -0.93 -24.78
N SER A 90 4.20 -1.20 -24.30
CA SER A 90 4.96 -2.40 -24.63
C SER A 90 4.73 -3.56 -23.66
N MET A 91 4.06 -3.31 -22.52
CA MET A 91 3.68 -4.33 -21.54
C MET A 91 2.60 -3.80 -20.60
N VAL A 92 1.93 -4.71 -19.88
CA VAL A 92 1.01 -4.39 -18.79
C VAL A 92 1.60 -4.81 -17.45
N VAL A 93 1.56 -3.91 -16.47
CA VAL A 93 2.05 -4.16 -15.11
C VAL A 93 0.90 -3.95 -14.12
N PHE A 94 0.58 -4.97 -13.32
CA PHE A 94 -0.28 -4.80 -12.15
C PHE A 94 0.58 -4.39 -10.95
N GLY A 95 0.46 -3.13 -10.51
CA GLY A 95 1.33 -2.56 -9.48
C GLY A 95 0.70 -2.51 -8.10
N GLY A 96 0.97 -3.54 -7.28
CA GLY A 96 0.64 -3.57 -5.86
C GLY A 96 -0.83 -3.78 -5.52
N GLY A 97 -1.09 -3.87 -4.22
CA GLY A 97 -2.44 -3.88 -3.64
C GLY A 97 -3.21 -5.18 -3.81
N SER A 98 -4.46 -5.17 -3.34
CA SER A 98 -5.35 -6.34 -3.40
C SER A 98 -6.12 -6.42 -4.73
N VAL A 99 -5.39 -6.27 -5.84
CA VAL A 99 -5.97 -6.22 -7.18
C VAL A 99 -6.70 -7.53 -7.50
N PHE A 100 -6.26 -8.68 -6.99
CA PHE A 100 -6.80 -10.01 -7.34
C PHE A 100 -7.67 -10.66 -6.24
N ARG A 101 -8.64 -9.93 -5.68
CA ARG A 101 -9.68 -10.51 -4.77
C ARG A 101 -11.02 -10.76 -5.44
N GLU A 102 -11.41 -9.86 -6.33
CA GLU A 102 -12.70 -9.90 -7.01
C GLU A 102 -12.57 -9.76 -8.52
N MET A 103 -13.45 -10.47 -9.24
CA MET A 103 -13.56 -10.35 -10.69
C MET A 103 -14.98 -10.64 -11.15
N GLY A 104 -15.76 -9.58 -11.37
CA GLY A 104 -17.02 -9.66 -12.10
C GLY A 104 -16.81 -10.10 -13.56
N PRO A 105 -17.86 -10.59 -14.25
CA PRO A 105 -17.77 -11.09 -15.63
C PRO A 105 -17.32 -10.05 -16.67
N LEU A 106 -17.43 -8.75 -16.36
CA LEU A 106 -17.00 -7.60 -17.19
C LEU A 106 -15.76 -6.90 -16.63
N SER A 107 -14.96 -7.57 -15.80
CA SER A 107 -13.76 -6.97 -15.21
C SER A 107 -12.74 -6.58 -16.27
N GLU A 108 -12.15 -5.40 -16.09
CA GLU A 108 -11.07 -4.84 -16.91
C GLU A 108 -9.86 -5.79 -17.07
N LYS A 109 -9.68 -6.72 -16.13
CA LYS A 109 -8.67 -7.78 -16.21
C LYS A 109 -8.85 -8.68 -17.44
N LYS A 110 -10.09 -8.86 -17.93
CA LYS A 110 -10.34 -9.56 -19.20
C LYS A 110 -9.85 -8.76 -20.40
N LEU A 111 -9.99 -7.43 -20.38
CA LEU A 111 -9.46 -6.57 -21.43
C LEU A 111 -7.93 -6.70 -21.51
N PHE A 112 -7.24 -6.63 -20.38
CA PHE A 112 -5.78 -6.77 -20.34
C PHE A 112 -5.33 -8.16 -20.81
N SER A 113 -6.02 -9.20 -20.37
CA SER A 113 -5.75 -10.57 -20.79
C SER A 113 -6.00 -10.81 -22.29
N PHE A 114 -7.05 -10.20 -22.85
CA PHE A 114 -7.33 -10.23 -24.29
C PHE A 114 -6.28 -9.43 -25.08
N PHE A 115 -5.91 -8.25 -24.60
CA PHE A 115 -4.89 -7.42 -25.21
C PHE A 115 -3.55 -8.14 -25.30
N SER A 116 -3.07 -8.76 -24.21
CA SER A 116 -1.82 -9.52 -24.22
C SER A 116 -1.87 -10.67 -25.24
N ARG A 117 -2.98 -11.42 -25.30
CA ARG A 117 -3.15 -12.50 -26.28
C ARG A 117 -3.08 -12.04 -27.74
N VAL A 118 -3.68 -10.89 -28.05
CA VAL A 118 -3.73 -10.37 -29.43
C VAL A 118 -2.43 -9.68 -29.83
N SER A 119 -1.80 -8.98 -28.90
CA SER A 119 -0.63 -8.14 -29.17
C SER A 119 0.71 -8.85 -28.91
N GLY A 120 0.71 -9.95 -28.17
CA GLY A 120 1.92 -10.65 -27.74
C GLY A 120 2.73 -9.91 -26.66
N HIS A 121 2.23 -8.78 -26.13
CA HIS A 121 2.92 -8.05 -25.08
C HIS A 121 2.88 -8.80 -23.74
N PRO A 122 4.01 -8.84 -23.01
CA PRO A 122 4.07 -9.51 -21.73
C PRO A 122 3.29 -8.77 -20.63
N MET A 123 2.99 -9.52 -19.58
CA MET A 123 2.29 -9.05 -18.39
C MET A 123 3.13 -9.33 -17.15
N ALA A 124 3.14 -8.39 -16.22
CA ALA A 124 3.76 -8.54 -14.91
C ALA A 124 2.76 -8.21 -13.80
N ALA A 125 2.90 -8.85 -12.64
CA ALA A 125 2.25 -8.43 -11.41
C ALA A 125 3.30 -8.25 -10.32
N LEU A 126 3.30 -7.10 -9.66
CA LEU A 126 4.34 -6.68 -8.72
C LEU A 126 3.71 -6.42 -7.35
N GLY A 127 4.18 -7.09 -6.30
CA GLY A 127 3.74 -6.96 -4.91
C GLY A 127 2.24 -7.12 -4.72
N VAL A 128 1.63 -8.06 -5.45
CA VAL A 128 0.18 -8.32 -5.38
C VAL A 128 -0.14 -9.41 -4.36
N SER A 129 -1.33 -9.34 -3.77
CA SER A 129 -1.92 -10.47 -3.03
C SER A 129 -2.97 -11.18 -3.89
N VAL A 130 -3.05 -12.50 -3.75
CA VAL A 130 -4.00 -13.38 -4.42
C VAL A 130 -4.94 -13.97 -3.38
N GLY A 131 -6.24 -13.69 -3.51
CA GLY A 131 -7.26 -14.13 -2.57
C GLY A 131 -7.31 -13.34 -1.25
N PRO A 132 -8.09 -13.82 -0.26
CA PRO A 132 -9.07 -14.89 -0.41
C PRO A 132 -10.12 -14.52 -1.47
N PHE A 133 -10.61 -15.53 -2.20
CA PHE A 133 -11.58 -15.32 -3.27
C PHE A 133 -12.99 -15.28 -2.72
N LEU A 134 -13.83 -14.36 -3.21
CA LEU A 134 -15.24 -14.29 -2.77
C LEU A 134 -16.09 -15.49 -3.19
N SER A 135 -15.69 -16.23 -4.23
CA SER A 135 -16.39 -17.43 -4.69
C SER A 135 -15.50 -18.33 -5.54
N PRO A 136 -15.85 -19.63 -5.68
CA PRO A 136 -15.14 -20.56 -6.57
C PRO A 136 -15.15 -20.12 -8.04
N VAL A 137 -16.17 -19.35 -8.46
CA VAL A 137 -16.24 -18.81 -9.83
C VAL A 137 -15.24 -17.66 -10.01
N ALA A 138 -15.11 -16.77 -9.02
CA ALA A 138 -14.14 -15.70 -9.04
C ALA A 138 -12.71 -16.24 -9.03
N GLU A 139 -12.46 -17.26 -8.21
CA GLU A 139 -11.19 -17.99 -8.16
C GLU A 139 -10.77 -18.51 -9.54
N ARG A 140 -11.61 -19.33 -10.20
CA ARG A 140 -11.29 -19.87 -11.53
C ARG A 140 -10.94 -18.77 -12.54
N ARG A 141 -11.77 -17.72 -12.61
CA ARG A 141 -11.55 -16.60 -13.55
C ARG A 141 -10.27 -15.82 -13.26
N LEU A 142 -9.93 -15.63 -12.00
CA LEU A 142 -8.71 -14.93 -11.59
C LEU A 142 -7.48 -15.79 -11.90
N LEU A 143 -7.52 -17.08 -11.58
CA LEU A 143 -6.44 -18.01 -11.89
C LEU A 143 -6.21 -18.12 -13.40
N ASP A 144 -7.25 -18.10 -14.24
CA ASP A 144 -7.11 -18.08 -15.70
C ASP A 144 -6.37 -16.84 -16.22
N VAL A 145 -6.58 -15.68 -15.58
CA VAL A 145 -5.83 -14.44 -15.91
C VAL A 145 -4.40 -14.55 -15.40
N LEU A 146 -4.21 -14.98 -14.15
CA LEU A 146 -2.89 -15.09 -13.50
C LEU A 146 -1.99 -16.10 -14.23
N ARG A 147 -2.53 -17.17 -14.80
CA ARG A 147 -1.78 -18.13 -15.63
C ARG A 147 -1.13 -17.52 -16.87
N ARG A 148 -1.59 -16.35 -17.32
CA ARG A 148 -1.07 -15.65 -18.51
C ARG A 148 -0.06 -14.55 -18.16
N ILE A 149 0.22 -14.34 -16.88
CA ILE A 149 1.19 -13.34 -16.45
C ILE A 149 2.58 -13.99 -16.47
N ASP A 150 3.54 -13.37 -17.16
CA ASP A 150 4.89 -13.92 -17.34
C ASP A 150 5.70 -13.90 -16.03
N PHE A 151 5.49 -12.86 -15.22
CA PHE A 151 6.16 -12.67 -13.94
C PHE A 151 5.18 -12.22 -12.86
N ILE A 152 5.14 -12.92 -11.74
CA ILE A 152 4.35 -12.57 -10.57
C ILE A 152 5.26 -12.45 -9.35
N GLY A 153 5.47 -11.22 -8.89
CA GLY A 153 5.93 -10.88 -7.55
C GLY A 153 4.73 -10.85 -6.59
N VAL A 154 4.64 -11.83 -5.70
CA VAL A 154 3.60 -11.85 -4.66
C VAL A 154 4.09 -11.22 -3.37
N ARG A 155 3.18 -10.53 -2.68
CA ARG A 155 3.48 -9.85 -1.41
C ARG A 155 3.63 -10.81 -0.23
N ASP A 156 2.84 -11.88 -0.21
CA ASP A 156 2.73 -12.80 0.93
C ASP A 156 2.86 -14.27 0.48
N LEU A 157 3.28 -15.14 1.41
CA LEU A 157 3.51 -16.56 1.15
C LEU A 157 2.21 -17.31 0.81
N ALA A 158 1.08 -16.93 1.42
CA ALA A 158 -0.21 -17.55 1.14
C ALA A 158 -0.60 -17.38 -0.34
N SER A 159 -0.36 -16.20 -0.91
CA SER A 159 -0.55 -15.93 -2.34
C SER A 159 0.38 -16.78 -3.22
N ALA A 160 1.62 -17.00 -2.79
CA ALA A 160 2.56 -17.88 -3.49
C ALA A 160 2.05 -19.32 -3.53
N ASP A 161 1.55 -19.82 -2.40
CA ASP A 161 1.07 -21.20 -2.27
C ASP A 161 -0.19 -21.45 -3.10
N ILE A 162 -1.12 -20.49 -3.15
CA ILE A 162 -2.28 -20.54 -4.06
C ILE A 162 -1.83 -20.68 -5.52
N LEU A 163 -0.88 -19.85 -5.97
CA LEU A 163 -0.40 -19.86 -7.36
C LEU A 163 0.40 -21.12 -7.70
N ARG A 164 1.20 -21.64 -6.76
CA ARG A 164 1.91 -22.92 -6.90
C ARG A 164 0.93 -24.09 -7.00
N GLY A 165 -0.05 -24.13 -6.10
CA GLY A 165 -1.10 -25.15 -6.12
C GLY A 165 -1.94 -25.12 -7.41
N ALA A 166 -2.14 -23.94 -8.00
CA ALA A 166 -2.81 -23.77 -9.29
C ALA A 166 -1.92 -24.14 -10.50
N GLY A 167 -0.63 -24.41 -10.30
CA GLY A 167 0.32 -24.69 -11.37
C GLY A 167 0.55 -23.50 -12.30
N HIS A 168 0.85 -22.33 -11.73
CA HIS A 168 1.23 -21.15 -12.51
C HIS A 168 2.51 -21.43 -13.33
N PRO A 169 2.48 -21.23 -14.67
CA PRO A 169 3.59 -21.62 -15.55
C PRO A 169 4.71 -20.56 -15.64
N GLY A 170 4.45 -19.32 -15.23
CA GLY A 170 5.39 -18.21 -15.30
C GLY A 170 6.31 -18.14 -14.07
N LEU A 171 7.15 -17.10 -14.04
CA LEU A 171 8.08 -16.88 -12.94
C LEU A 171 7.34 -16.30 -11.73
N LEU A 172 7.26 -17.09 -10.65
CA LEU A 172 6.64 -16.71 -9.39
C LEU A 172 7.69 -16.43 -8.32
N VAL A 173 7.67 -15.23 -7.74
CA VAL A 173 8.63 -14.78 -6.72
C VAL A 173 7.90 -14.23 -5.50
N PRO A 174 8.12 -14.79 -4.30
CA PRO A 174 7.74 -14.14 -3.04
C PRO A 174 8.60 -12.89 -2.84
N ALA A 175 8.03 -11.74 -3.16
CA ALA A 175 8.74 -10.49 -3.35
C ALA A 175 8.29 -9.37 -2.39
N GLY A 176 7.46 -9.66 -1.39
CA GLY A 176 7.10 -8.68 -0.35
C GLY A 176 6.29 -7.48 -0.85
N ASP A 177 5.96 -6.59 0.08
CA ASP A 177 5.15 -5.40 -0.18
C ASP A 177 5.99 -4.31 -0.87
N LEU A 178 5.48 -3.73 -1.97
CA LEU A 178 6.17 -2.68 -2.72
C LEU A 178 6.54 -1.47 -1.85
N ALA A 179 5.74 -1.16 -0.83
CA ALA A 179 6.01 -0.05 0.08
C ALA A 179 7.37 -0.19 0.78
N GLY A 180 7.97 -1.38 0.85
CA GLY A 180 9.32 -1.58 1.36
C GLY A 180 10.42 -0.76 0.65
N LEU A 181 10.19 -0.36 -0.60
CA LEU A 181 11.10 0.50 -1.37
C LEU A 181 10.77 1.99 -1.29
N LEU A 182 9.80 2.40 -0.47
CA LEU A 182 9.38 3.79 -0.38
C LEU A 182 10.53 4.77 -0.07
N PRO A 183 11.43 4.52 0.90
CA PRO A 183 12.55 5.42 1.17
C PRO A 183 13.40 5.66 -0.08
N GLU A 184 13.77 4.58 -0.78
CA GLU A 184 14.62 4.66 -1.97
C GLU A 184 13.93 5.36 -3.14
N ALA A 185 12.62 5.11 -3.32
CA ALA A 185 11.82 5.78 -4.33
C ALA A 185 11.71 7.30 -4.07
N LEU A 186 11.76 7.69 -2.80
CA LEU A 186 11.86 9.09 -2.37
C LEU A 186 13.30 9.62 -2.36
N GLY A 187 14.30 8.84 -2.80
CA GLY A 187 15.69 9.26 -2.84
C GLY A 187 16.36 9.33 -1.47
N GLU A 188 15.85 8.60 -0.50
CA GLU A 188 16.33 8.58 0.88
C GLU A 188 16.81 7.17 1.28
N PRO A 189 17.83 7.04 2.13
CA PRO A 189 18.16 5.76 2.74
C PRO A 189 17.06 5.36 3.74
N VAL A 190 17.01 4.08 4.11
CA VAL A 190 16.21 3.63 5.26
C VAL A 190 16.71 4.39 6.51
N PRO A 191 15.87 5.18 7.20
CA PRO A 191 16.31 6.02 8.31
C PRO A 191 16.94 5.19 9.44
N ALA A 192 17.98 5.69 10.12
CA ALA A 192 18.49 5.00 11.31
C ALA A 192 17.45 5.02 12.44
N ARG A 193 17.29 3.91 13.17
CA ARG A 193 16.46 3.91 14.38
C ARG A 193 17.22 4.68 15.45
N THR A 194 16.71 5.85 15.81
CA THR A 194 17.33 6.70 16.82
C THR A 194 16.35 6.81 17.98
N PRO A 195 16.64 6.23 19.17
CA PRO A 195 15.79 6.41 20.35
C PRO A 195 15.67 7.90 20.64
N ARG A 196 14.49 8.45 20.37
CA ARG A 196 14.22 9.87 20.58
C ARG A 196 13.72 10.06 22.00
N ARG A 197 14.64 10.38 22.90
CA ARG A 197 14.29 10.89 24.24
C ARG A 197 13.98 12.37 24.14
N THR A 198 12.77 12.69 23.68
CA THR A 198 12.28 14.06 23.64
C THR A 198 11.64 14.42 24.99
N ARG A 199 11.69 15.70 25.36
CA ARG A 199 10.93 16.20 26.53
C ARG A 199 9.42 16.09 26.31
N ARG A 200 9.00 16.09 25.05
CA ARG A 200 7.61 15.99 24.60
C ARG A 200 7.58 15.14 23.34
N ALA A 201 6.96 13.97 23.44
CA ALA A 201 6.93 12.98 22.36
C ALA A 201 5.85 13.31 21.33
N ARG A 202 5.98 12.80 20.11
CA ARG A 202 4.99 12.97 19.04
C ARG A 202 4.37 11.65 18.62
N LEU A 203 3.08 11.47 18.91
CA LEU A 203 2.30 10.31 18.53
C LEU A 203 1.71 10.50 17.12
N GLY A 204 2.06 9.62 16.19
CA GLY A 204 1.40 9.52 14.89
C GLY A 204 0.17 8.62 14.96
N VAL A 205 -0.99 9.09 14.49
CA VAL A 205 -2.24 8.31 14.53
C VAL A 205 -2.86 8.20 13.14
N THR A 206 -3.13 6.97 12.69
CA THR A 206 -4.05 6.72 11.55
C THR A 206 -5.27 5.96 12.06
N LEU A 207 -6.46 6.45 11.78
CA LEU A 207 -7.72 5.74 12.05
C LEU A 207 -8.36 5.26 10.75
N LEU A 208 -9.38 4.42 10.85
CA LEU A 208 -10.11 3.85 9.72
C LEU A 208 -11.55 4.34 9.74
N GLY A 209 -11.97 5.10 8.73
CA GLY A 209 -13.32 5.64 8.67
C GLY A 209 -14.41 4.62 8.27
N VAL A 210 -14.05 3.62 7.46
CA VAL A 210 -14.97 2.55 7.02
C VAL A 210 -14.27 1.20 7.09
N ASP A 211 -14.88 0.26 7.81
CA ASP A 211 -14.48 -1.14 7.86
C ASP A 211 -15.59 -2.01 7.23
N TYR A 212 -15.29 -2.61 6.08
CA TYR A 212 -16.26 -3.44 5.34
C TYR A 212 -16.40 -4.86 5.92
N GLU A 213 -15.56 -5.25 6.88
CA GLU A 213 -15.59 -6.57 7.53
C GLU A 213 -16.14 -6.49 8.96
N ALA A 214 -16.58 -5.32 9.42
CA ALA A 214 -17.13 -5.11 10.75
C ALA A 214 -18.49 -4.40 10.69
N GLY A 215 -19.36 -4.68 11.66
CA GLY A 215 -20.61 -3.94 11.83
C GLY A 215 -20.38 -2.51 12.33
N ASP A 216 -21.39 -1.66 12.19
CA ASP A 216 -21.33 -0.25 12.61
C ASP A 216 -21.06 -0.09 14.11
N GLU A 217 -21.67 -0.93 14.95
CA GLU A 217 -21.48 -0.88 16.42
C GLU A 217 -20.05 -1.26 16.81
N GLU A 218 -19.50 -2.33 16.23
CA GLU A 218 -18.12 -2.75 16.47
C GLU A 218 -17.14 -1.66 16.03
N SER A 219 -17.38 -1.08 14.85
CA SER A 219 -16.57 0.01 14.31
C SER A 219 -16.59 1.23 15.22
N ARG A 220 -17.78 1.68 15.66
CA ARG A 220 -17.93 2.82 16.58
C ARG A 220 -17.26 2.55 17.92
N ARG A 221 -17.50 1.39 18.53
CA ARG A 221 -16.88 1.01 19.81
C ARG A 221 -15.36 1.06 19.73
N ARG A 222 -14.79 0.53 18.64
CA ARG A 222 -13.35 0.56 18.40
C ARG A 222 -12.84 1.99 18.21
N GLU A 223 -13.52 2.81 17.43
CA GLU A 223 -13.19 4.24 17.29
C GLU A 223 -13.14 4.93 18.67
N ASP A 224 -14.16 4.72 19.49
CA ASP A 224 -14.29 5.33 20.82
C ASP A 224 -13.14 4.89 21.75
N VAL A 225 -12.86 3.59 21.81
CA VAL A 225 -11.78 3.04 22.63
C VAL A 225 -10.42 3.59 22.23
N LEU A 226 -10.15 3.73 20.92
CA LEU A 226 -8.89 4.28 20.42
C LEU A 226 -8.77 5.77 20.72
N ILE A 227 -9.82 6.55 20.48
CA ILE A 227 -9.84 8.00 20.74
C ILE A 227 -9.65 8.28 22.23
N GLU A 228 -10.42 7.61 23.09
CA GLU A 228 -10.29 7.77 24.54
C GLU A 228 -8.92 7.30 25.06
N GLY A 229 -8.35 6.26 24.47
CA GLY A 229 -7.00 5.80 24.81
C GLY A 229 -5.91 6.82 24.45
N VAL A 230 -6.00 7.43 23.27
CA VAL A 230 -5.08 8.52 22.88
C VAL A 230 -5.28 9.74 23.76
N ARG A 231 -6.52 10.12 24.03
CA ARG A 231 -6.85 11.24 24.92
C ARG A 231 -6.30 11.04 26.33
N ALA A 232 -6.45 9.83 26.89
CA ALA A 232 -5.92 9.49 28.21
C ALA A 232 -4.38 9.51 28.25
N LEU A 233 -3.71 9.10 27.18
CA LEU A 233 -2.25 9.25 27.06
C LEU A 233 -1.84 10.73 27.11
N VAL A 234 -2.47 11.59 26.31
CA VAL A 234 -2.15 13.03 26.25
C VAL A 234 -2.34 13.73 27.61
N LEU A 235 -3.33 13.31 28.40
CA LEU A 235 -3.51 13.84 29.76
C LEU A 235 -2.42 13.38 30.75
N LYS A 236 -1.83 12.21 30.52
CA LYS A 236 -0.90 11.57 31.45
C LYS A 236 0.56 11.89 31.14
N GLU A 237 0.89 11.98 29.85
CA GLU A 237 2.26 12.10 29.35
C GLU A 237 2.40 13.34 28.46
N PRO A 238 3.58 13.99 28.39
CA PRO A 238 3.82 15.13 27.51
C PRO A 238 3.88 14.68 26.05
N VAL A 239 2.73 14.52 25.41
CA VAL A 239 2.60 14.01 24.04
C VAL A 239 1.85 15.01 23.16
N ASP A 240 2.39 15.26 21.97
CA ASP A 240 1.70 15.94 20.87
C ASP A 240 1.21 14.91 19.85
N VAL A 241 0.18 15.27 19.08
CA VAL A 241 -0.49 14.35 18.16
C VAL A 241 -0.33 14.80 16.71
N THR A 242 0.09 13.89 15.84
CA THR A 242 -0.02 14.03 14.39
C THR A 242 -1.10 13.09 13.86
N VAL A 243 -2.17 13.65 13.34
CA VAL A 243 -3.28 12.90 12.74
C VAL A 243 -3.02 12.73 11.24
N PHE A 244 -2.89 11.48 10.82
CA PHE A 244 -2.67 11.08 9.45
C PHE A 244 -3.99 10.63 8.81
N VAL A 245 -4.53 11.45 7.91
CA VAL A 245 -5.74 11.13 7.13
C VAL A 245 -5.31 10.45 5.83
N PHE A 246 -5.04 9.14 5.91
CA PHE A 246 -4.49 8.36 4.78
C PHE A 246 -5.48 8.15 3.64
N ASN A 247 -6.78 8.29 3.89
CA ASN A 247 -7.79 8.28 2.84
C ASN A 247 -8.71 9.50 2.96
N THR A 248 -8.75 10.35 1.93
CA THR A 248 -9.60 11.55 1.91
C THR A 248 -10.84 11.42 1.01
N HIS A 249 -11.19 10.19 0.62
CA HIS A 249 -12.40 9.93 -0.16
C HIS A 249 -13.66 10.33 0.63
N PRO A 250 -14.62 11.07 0.05
CA PRO A 250 -15.75 11.65 0.78
C PRO A 250 -16.67 10.61 1.44
N VAL A 251 -16.70 9.38 0.92
CA VAL A 251 -17.58 8.30 1.43
C VAL A 251 -16.82 7.20 2.17
N HIS A 252 -15.53 7.03 1.89
CA HIS A 252 -14.72 5.89 2.34
C HIS A 252 -13.44 6.32 3.08
N GLY A 253 -13.31 7.62 3.30
CA GLY A 253 -12.16 8.27 3.90
C GLY A 253 -12.21 8.29 5.42
N ASP A 254 -11.10 8.75 5.98
CA ASP A 254 -10.82 8.75 7.41
C ASP A 254 -11.15 10.11 8.06
N GLU A 255 -11.65 11.08 7.29
CA GLU A 255 -11.84 12.46 7.73
C GLU A 255 -12.75 12.57 8.95
N ARG A 256 -13.92 11.91 8.95
CA ARG A 256 -14.87 11.95 10.06
C ARG A 256 -14.22 11.48 11.36
N VAL A 257 -13.63 10.29 11.36
CA VAL A 257 -13.02 9.71 12.56
C VAL A 257 -11.78 10.50 13.01
N SER A 258 -11.01 11.03 12.05
CA SER A 258 -9.84 11.87 12.34
C SER A 258 -10.23 13.21 12.97
N GLN A 259 -11.34 13.80 12.56
CA GLN A 259 -11.90 15.00 13.18
C GLN A 259 -12.37 14.73 14.61
N ARG A 260 -12.99 13.57 14.87
CA ARG A 260 -13.37 13.16 16.24
C ARG A 260 -12.15 13.07 17.15
N LEU A 261 -11.06 12.46 16.68
CA LEU A 261 -9.81 12.40 17.43
C LEU A 261 -9.25 13.80 17.71
N ARG A 262 -9.18 14.65 16.68
CA ARG A 262 -8.70 16.04 16.83
C ARG A 262 -9.50 16.81 17.88
N ALA A 263 -10.83 16.71 17.84
CA ALA A 263 -11.70 17.37 18.81
C ALA A 263 -11.48 16.84 20.24
N ALA A 264 -11.28 15.52 20.40
CA ALA A 264 -11.05 14.91 21.70
C ALA A 264 -9.74 15.35 22.39
N VAL A 265 -8.75 15.81 21.62
CA VAL A 265 -7.46 16.29 22.16
C VAL A 265 -7.24 17.81 22.01
N GLU A 266 -8.28 18.52 21.56
CA GLU A 266 -8.21 19.97 21.36
C GLU A 266 -7.93 20.70 22.67
N GLY A 267 -6.98 21.64 22.65
CA GLY A 267 -6.54 22.38 23.83
C GLY A 267 -5.69 21.57 24.83
N LEU A 268 -5.47 20.27 24.60
CA LEU A 268 -4.67 19.42 25.49
C LEU A 268 -3.21 19.27 25.03
N CYS A 269 -2.95 19.39 23.72
CA CYS A 269 -1.62 19.25 23.12
C CYS A 269 -1.51 19.99 21.77
N ASP A 270 -0.31 20.03 21.19
CA ASP A 270 -0.15 20.43 19.78
C ASP A 270 -0.71 19.34 18.87
N VAL A 271 -1.53 19.75 17.89
CA VAL A 271 -2.17 18.84 16.93
C VAL A 271 -1.80 19.24 15.51
N ARG A 272 -1.12 18.34 14.81
CA ARG A 272 -0.82 18.46 13.38
C ARG A 272 -1.71 17.51 12.58
N VAL A 273 -2.12 17.93 11.38
CA VAL A 273 -2.87 17.09 10.45
C VAL A 273 -2.13 17.03 9.13
N VAL A 274 -1.95 15.83 8.60
CA VAL A 274 -1.44 15.58 7.24
C VAL A 274 -2.35 14.57 6.56
N THR A 275 -2.60 14.77 5.27
CA THR A 275 -3.66 14.08 4.54
C THR A 275 -3.16 13.52 3.22
N ALA A 276 -3.97 12.66 2.59
CA ALA A 276 -3.70 12.16 1.25
C ALA A 276 -3.53 13.27 0.19
N ARG A 277 -4.11 14.46 0.42
CA ARG A 277 -3.99 15.61 -0.49
C ARG A 277 -2.63 16.28 -0.41
N ASP A 278 -1.90 16.09 0.69
CA ASP A 278 -0.53 16.62 0.87
C ASP A 278 0.53 15.72 0.19
N GLY A 279 0.12 14.50 -0.20
CA GLY A 279 0.96 13.54 -0.90
C GLY A 279 1.79 12.63 0.00
N VAL A 280 2.28 11.55 -0.59
CA VAL A 280 3.09 10.48 0.01
C VAL A 280 4.35 11.04 0.67
N ARG A 281 5.05 11.98 0.03
CA ARG A 281 6.25 12.60 0.60
C ARG A 281 5.94 13.35 1.89
N ALA A 282 4.87 14.15 1.93
CA ALA A 282 4.49 14.88 3.13
C ALA A 282 4.13 13.91 4.26
N CYS A 283 3.33 12.87 3.99
CA CYS A 283 3.02 11.84 4.97
C CYS A 283 4.27 11.10 5.48
N TRP A 284 5.21 10.78 4.58
CA TRP A 284 6.49 10.14 4.94
C TRP A 284 7.35 11.03 5.83
N ASP A 285 7.48 12.31 5.48
CA ASP A 285 8.27 13.29 6.23
C ASP A 285 7.69 13.55 7.62
N GLU A 286 6.37 13.57 7.75
CA GLU A 286 5.70 13.66 9.04
C GLU A 286 5.83 12.38 9.87
N MET A 287 5.77 11.20 9.24
CA MET A 287 5.96 9.93 9.95
C MET A 287 7.34 9.86 10.61
N LYS A 288 8.41 10.26 9.90
CA LYS A 288 9.78 10.34 10.45
C LYS A 288 9.93 11.33 11.62
N ARG A 289 8.99 12.26 11.80
CA ARG A 289 8.97 13.21 12.92
C ARG A 289 8.23 12.66 14.15
N CYS A 290 7.53 11.55 14.02
CA CYS A 290 6.88 10.88 15.14
C CYS A 290 7.90 10.09 15.98
N ASP A 291 7.59 9.93 17.25
CA ASP A 291 8.36 9.14 18.22
C ASP A 291 7.70 7.79 18.48
N LEU A 292 6.39 7.70 18.26
CA LEU A 292 5.59 6.48 18.37
C LEU A 292 4.34 6.56 17.48
N GLY A 293 3.74 5.41 17.18
CA GLY A 293 2.59 5.32 16.27
C GLY A 293 1.44 4.43 16.77
N LEU A 294 0.20 4.88 16.55
CA LEU A 294 -1.02 4.08 16.65
C LEU A 294 -1.69 4.03 15.28
N HIS A 295 -1.73 2.85 14.65
CA HIS A 295 -2.24 2.73 13.30
C HIS A 295 -3.41 1.75 13.19
N MET A 296 -4.41 2.12 12.40
CA MET A 296 -5.41 1.20 11.85
C MET A 296 -5.18 0.95 10.37
N ARG A 297 -4.75 1.98 9.62
CA ARG A 297 -4.43 1.83 8.20
C ARG A 297 -3.11 1.06 8.09
N LEU A 298 -3.10 -0.06 7.38
CA LEU A 298 -1.92 -0.90 7.17
C LEU A 298 -0.69 -0.08 6.75
N HIS A 299 -0.82 0.78 5.74
CA HIS A 299 0.30 1.58 5.26
C HIS A 299 0.77 2.65 6.27
N GLY A 300 -0.05 3.06 7.24
CA GLY A 300 0.42 3.86 8.37
C GLY A 300 1.46 3.09 9.19
N ALA A 301 1.17 1.83 9.49
CA ALA A 301 2.09 0.93 10.18
C ALA A 301 3.33 0.59 9.33
N VAL A 302 3.18 0.38 8.03
CA VAL A 302 4.34 0.15 7.13
C VAL A 302 5.24 1.39 7.07
N PHE A 303 4.68 2.60 7.02
CA PHE A 303 5.47 3.83 7.04
C PHE A 303 6.21 3.99 8.38
N ALA A 304 5.52 3.76 9.51
CA ALA A 304 6.15 3.80 10.83
C ALA A 304 7.29 2.78 10.95
N TYR A 305 7.04 1.54 10.51
CA TYR A 305 8.03 0.47 10.45
C TYR A 305 9.27 0.90 9.66
N LEU A 306 9.12 1.37 8.42
CA LEU A 306 10.24 1.80 7.57
C LEU A 306 10.97 3.01 8.16
N ALA A 307 10.23 3.97 8.73
CA ALA A 307 10.81 5.14 9.41
C ALA A 307 11.56 4.78 10.70
N GLY A 308 11.38 3.55 11.22
CA GLY A 308 11.99 3.12 12.48
C GLY A 308 11.27 3.69 13.71
N VAL A 309 10.01 4.09 13.54
CA VAL A 309 9.13 4.58 14.61
C VAL A 309 8.45 3.37 15.27
N PRO A 310 8.61 3.16 16.59
CA PRO A 310 7.83 2.15 17.32
C PRO A 310 6.35 2.35 17.07
N PHE A 311 5.61 1.29 16.73
CA PHE A 311 4.18 1.40 16.48
C PHE A 311 3.39 0.23 17.05
N THR A 312 2.10 0.46 17.26
CA THR A 312 1.08 -0.58 17.39
C THR A 312 0.10 -0.47 16.23
N LEU A 313 -0.39 -1.61 15.75
CA LEU A 313 -1.37 -1.71 14.67
C LEU A 313 -2.61 -2.44 15.20
N VAL A 314 -3.79 -1.88 14.95
CA VAL A 314 -5.09 -2.50 15.20
C VAL A 314 -5.49 -3.28 13.95
N PRO A 315 -5.45 -4.63 13.97
CA PRO A 315 -5.70 -5.43 12.78
C PRO A 315 -7.20 -5.50 12.49
N TYR A 316 -7.66 -4.69 11.54
CA TYR A 316 -9.07 -4.68 11.11
C TYR A 316 -9.37 -5.74 10.04
N GLN A 317 -8.34 -6.18 9.31
CA GLN A 317 -8.37 -7.16 8.22
C GLN A 317 -7.17 -8.10 8.35
N LYS A 318 -7.30 -9.33 7.83
CA LYS A 318 -6.24 -10.36 7.83
C LYS A 318 -4.86 -9.87 7.34
N LYS A 319 -4.83 -8.98 6.34
CA LYS A 319 -3.57 -8.40 5.82
C LYS A 319 -2.76 -7.63 6.87
N CYS A 320 -3.43 -7.10 7.90
CA CYS A 320 -2.77 -6.44 9.03
C CYS A 320 -2.08 -7.47 9.91
N ASP A 321 -2.77 -8.57 10.23
CA ASP A 321 -2.17 -9.69 10.97
C ASP A 321 -0.99 -10.28 10.21
N ASP A 322 -1.16 -10.54 8.90
CA ASP A 322 -0.11 -11.10 8.05
C ASP A 322 1.14 -10.20 8.04
N PHE A 323 0.98 -8.88 8.02
CA PHE A 323 2.10 -7.94 8.11
C PHE A 323 2.78 -7.98 9.49
N LEU A 324 2.00 -7.98 10.58
CA LEU A 324 2.54 -8.06 11.93
C LEU A 324 3.32 -9.36 12.16
N ASP A 325 2.85 -10.46 11.59
CA ASP A 325 3.51 -11.76 11.66
C ASP A 325 4.75 -11.80 10.77
N GLU A 326 4.70 -11.26 9.56
CA GLU A 326 5.84 -11.19 8.64
C GLU A 326 7.03 -10.46 9.27
N ILE A 327 6.79 -9.32 9.91
CA ILE A 327 7.86 -8.53 10.53
C ILE A 327 8.25 -9.06 11.91
N ALA A 328 7.56 -10.10 12.42
CA ALA A 328 7.67 -10.59 13.78
C ALA A 328 7.51 -9.46 14.82
N GLN A 329 6.38 -8.75 14.74
CA GLN A 329 6.04 -7.65 15.66
C GLN A 329 5.99 -8.16 17.10
N PRO A 330 6.68 -7.50 18.06
CA PRO A 330 6.67 -7.89 19.46
C PRO A 330 5.26 -7.95 20.05
N ALA A 331 4.97 -8.99 20.83
CA ALA A 331 3.66 -9.18 21.44
C ALA A 331 3.25 -8.02 22.37
N SER A 332 4.23 -7.36 23.01
CA SER A 332 4.01 -6.18 23.85
C SER A 332 3.47 -4.97 23.07
N LEU A 333 3.65 -4.95 21.75
CA LEU A 333 3.27 -3.86 20.85
C LEU A 333 2.05 -4.19 20.00
N ARG A 334 1.36 -5.31 20.26
CA ARG A 334 0.17 -5.72 19.49
C ARG A 334 -1.12 -5.31 20.19
N LEU A 335 -2.10 -4.87 19.42
CA LEU A 335 -3.48 -4.66 19.84
C LEU A 335 -4.39 -5.69 19.17
N GLY A 336 -5.50 -6.04 19.82
CA GLY A 336 -6.57 -6.82 19.19
C GLY A 336 -7.38 -5.99 18.20
N ARG A 337 -8.18 -6.66 17.35
CA ARG A 337 -9.08 -6.03 16.37
C ARG A 337 -9.97 -4.96 17.01
N VAL A 338 -10.50 -5.26 18.19
CA VAL A 338 -11.19 -4.31 19.05
C VAL A 338 -10.46 -4.35 20.40
N PRO A 339 -9.71 -3.30 20.76
CA PRO A 339 -9.11 -3.24 22.08
C PRO A 339 -10.19 -3.30 23.16
N ARG A 340 -9.87 -3.92 24.30
CA ARG A 340 -10.83 -4.22 25.37
C ARG A 340 -11.42 -2.95 25.96
N ASP A 341 -10.55 -1.99 26.23
CA ASP A 341 -10.85 -0.71 26.87
C ASP A 341 -9.78 0.35 26.54
N PRO A 342 -10.03 1.64 26.82
CA PRO A 342 -9.07 2.72 26.59
C PRO A 342 -7.77 2.59 27.40
N ALA A 343 -7.79 1.91 28.55
CA ALA A 343 -6.63 1.75 29.41
C ALA A 343 -5.61 0.79 28.80
N GLU A 344 -6.06 -0.22 28.04
CA GLU A 344 -5.18 -1.08 27.23
C GLU A 344 -4.39 -0.29 26.19
N VAL A 345 -5.08 0.57 25.42
CA VAL A 345 -4.44 1.44 24.42
C VAL A 345 -3.43 2.36 25.10
N THR A 346 -3.84 3.04 26.17
CA THR A 346 -2.98 3.96 26.92
C THR A 346 -1.74 3.26 27.47
N ARG A 347 -1.89 2.05 28.02
CA ARG A 347 -0.79 1.27 28.60
C ARG A 347 0.26 0.91 27.56
N ILE A 348 -0.17 0.43 26.39
CA ILE A 348 0.75 0.08 25.28
C ILE A 348 1.48 1.32 24.78
N LEU A 349 0.76 2.43 24.55
CA LEU A 349 1.40 3.67 24.09
C LEU A 349 2.36 4.26 25.13
N THR A 350 2.02 4.17 26.42
CA THR A 350 2.93 4.58 27.51
C THR A 350 4.20 3.73 27.51
N ALA A 351 4.05 2.40 27.39
CA ALA A 351 5.20 1.48 27.35
C ALA A 351 6.14 1.83 26.19
N MET A 352 5.59 2.12 25.00
CA MET A 352 6.36 2.50 23.81
C MET A 352 7.21 3.78 23.95
N LEU A 353 6.90 4.66 24.90
CA LEU A 353 7.75 5.83 25.19
C LEU A 353 9.11 5.44 25.79
N THR A 354 9.23 4.22 26.31
CA THR A 354 10.42 3.73 27.02
C THR A 354 10.93 2.38 26.54
N ASP A 355 10.10 1.62 25.81
CA ASP A 355 10.42 0.29 25.30
C ASP A 355 11.24 0.37 24.02
N ASP A 356 12.34 -0.37 23.98
CA ASP A 356 13.22 -0.51 22.83
C ASP A 356 12.87 -1.74 21.96
N ALA A 357 11.73 -2.40 22.21
CA ALA A 357 11.27 -3.55 21.44
C ALA A 357 11.24 -3.24 19.94
N VAL A 358 11.81 -4.16 19.16
CA VAL A 358 11.95 -4.05 17.70
C VAL A 358 11.30 -5.24 17.01
N PRO A 359 10.72 -5.07 15.82
CA PRO A 359 10.32 -6.19 14.98
C PRO A 359 11.51 -7.10 14.65
N GLY A 360 11.28 -8.41 14.56
CA GLY A 360 12.33 -9.40 14.29
C GLY A 360 12.86 -9.38 12.86
N LEU A 361 12.05 -8.96 11.88
CA LEU A 361 12.53 -8.72 10.52
C LEU A 361 13.19 -7.34 10.46
N SER A 362 14.38 -7.27 9.85
CA SER A 362 15.03 -5.97 9.65
C SER A 362 14.38 -5.20 8.50
N ARG A 363 14.37 -3.87 8.61
CA ARG A 363 13.82 -2.97 7.58
C ARG A 363 14.58 -3.07 6.26
N VAL A 364 15.88 -3.36 6.33
CA VAL A 364 16.72 -3.63 5.15
C VAL A 364 16.27 -4.93 4.48
N ALA A 365 16.08 -6.02 5.24
CA ALA A 365 15.60 -7.29 4.69
C ALA A 365 14.19 -7.16 4.08
N PHE A 366 13.32 -6.34 4.69
CA PHE A 366 12.00 -6.05 4.13
C PHE A 366 12.10 -5.29 2.79
N ALA A 367 12.97 -4.27 2.70
CA ALA A 367 13.24 -3.56 1.45
C ALA A 367 13.87 -4.48 0.39
N ASP A 368 14.79 -5.37 0.78
CA ASP A 368 15.42 -6.34 -0.13
C ASP A 368 14.41 -7.33 -0.69
N ARG A 369 13.45 -7.79 0.12
CA ARG A 369 12.32 -8.59 -0.38
C ARG A 369 11.53 -7.78 -1.41
N ALA A 370 11.11 -6.57 -1.07
CA ALA A 370 10.37 -5.66 -1.96
C ALA A 370 11.08 -5.46 -3.31
N ARG A 371 12.43 -5.37 -3.30
CA ARG A 371 13.30 -5.23 -4.48
C ARG A 371 13.22 -6.42 -5.43
N LEU A 372 12.88 -7.61 -4.95
CA LEU A 372 12.75 -8.82 -5.78
C LEU A 372 11.61 -8.68 -6.81
N ASN A 373 10.62 -7.83 -6.56
CA ASN A 373 9.56 -7.53 -7.54
C ASN A 373 10.15 -7.02 -8.86
N PHE A 374 11.27 -6.32 -8.80
CA PHE A 374 11.85 -5.68 -9.98
C PHE A 374 13.10 -6.42 -10.45
N THR A 375 13.97 -6.84 -9.52
CA THR A 375 15.27 -7.43 -9.85
C THR A 375 15.22 -8.89 -10.30
N ARG A 376 14.17 -9.63 -9.96
CA ARG A 376 13.96 -11.01 -10.45
C ARG A 376 13.12 -11.08 -11.71
N ALA A 377 12.58 -9.96 -12.18
CA ALA A 377 11.80 -9.94 -13.39
C ALA A 377 12.69 -10.22 -14.62
N PRO A 378 12.18 -10.92 -15.66
CA PRO A 378 12.96 -11.25 -16.86
C PRO A 378 13.49 -10.03 -17.63
N TRP A 379 12.91 -8.86 -17.39
CA TRP A 379 13.26 -7.59 -18.06
C TRP A 379 14.13 -6.67 -17.20
N ALA A 380 14.64 -7.17 -16.06
CA ALA A 380 15.57 -6.42 -15.24
C ALA A 380 16.87 -6.12 -16.01
N LEU A 381 17.42 -4.93 -15.79
CA LEU A 381 18.70 -4.53 -16.35
C LEU A 381 19.79 -5.50 -15.85
N GLY A 382 20.50 -6.13 -16.79
CA GLY A 382 21.53 -7.12 -16.49
C GLY A 382 21.01 -8.55 -16.23
N ALA A 383 19.71 -8.82 -16.44
CA ALA A 383 19.22 -10.20 -16.49
C ALA A 383 19.85 -10.94 -17.69
N GLU A 384 20.34 -12.17 -17.47
CA GLU A 384 20.74 -13.02 -18.59
C GLU A 384 19.51 -13.37 -19.43
N PRO A 385 19.60 -13.36 -20.78
CA PRO A 385 18.48 -13.71 -21.63
C PRO A 385 18.04 -15.15 -21.33
N SER A 386 16.76 -15.31 -20.97
CA SER A 386 16.17 -16.63 -20.72
C SER A 386 16.37 -17.53 -21.94
N PRO A 387 16.88 -18.77 -21.78
CA PRO A 387 16.83 -19.76 -22.85
C PRO A 387 15.34 -20.00 -23.16
N ARG A 388 14.99 -19.84 -24.45
CA ARG A 388 13.62 -20.01 -24.95
C ARG A 388 13.20 -21.47 -24.97
#